data_AF-A0A945TMW0-F1
#
_entry.id   AF-A0A945TMW0-F1
#
_cell.length_a   1.000
_cell.length_b   1.000
_cell.length_c   1.000
_cell.angle_alpha   90.00
_cell.angle_beta   90.00
_cell.angle_gamma   90.00
#
_symmetry.space_group_name_H-M   'P 1'
#
loop_
_entity.id
_entity.type
_entity.pdbx_description
1 polymer ?
#
loop_
_entity_poly.entity_id
_entity_poly.type
_entity_poly.pdbx_seq_one_letter_code
_entity_poly.pdbx_strand_id
1 'polypeptide(L)' 'MTANQNPLPTSARFRSALNYATTLHTESRKDTTIPYISHLYSVAALVMESDGSEEEVIAALLHDAVEDHGGVKTLEKIR' A
#
# COMPACT_ATOMS: atom_id res chain seq x y z
N MET A 1 13.83 17.56 22.22
CA MET A 1 12.91 16.54 21.67
C MET A 1 12.39 17.08 20.36
N THR A 2 13.12 16.92 19.27
CA THR A 2 12.62 17.30 17.94
C THR A 2 11.72 16.16 17.50
N ALA A 3 10.42 16.41 17.38
CA ALA A 3 9.52 15.49 16.71
C ALA A 3 10.15 15.16 15.35
N ASN A 4 10.46 13.89 15.12
CA ASN A 4 10.90 13.41 13.82
C ASN A 4 9.69 13.55 12.90
N GLN A 5 9.56 14.69 12.24
CA GLN A 5 8.43 14.96 11.34
C GLN A 5 8.65 14.10 10.11
N ASN A 6 8.13 12.87 10.16
CA ASN A 6 8.04 12.05 8.97
C ASN A 6 7.07 12.77 8.02
N PRO A 7 7.52 13.25 6.86
CA PRO A 7 6.66 14.03 5.98
C PRO A 7 5.46 13.18 5.59
N LEU A 8 4.27 13.79 5.65
CA LEU A 8 3.02 13.13 5.25
C LEU A 8 3.18 12.47 3.88
N PRO A 9 2.68 11.24 3.67
CA PRO A 9 2.85 10.50 2.43
C PRO A 9 2.06 11.19 1.31
N THR A 10 2.74 12.08 0.61
CA THR A 10 2.15 13.04 -0.33
C THR A 10 2.94 13.15 -1.61
N SER A 11 4.01 12.35 -1.76
CA SER A 11 4.78 12.34 -3.00
C SER A 11 3.98 11.81 -4.20
N ALA A 12 4.51 12.05 -5.39
CA ALA A 12 3.98 11.44 -6.61
C ALA A 12 4.10 9.91 -6.57
N ARG A 13 5.14 9.36 -5.92
CA ARG A 13 5.37 7.93 -5.79
C ARG A 13 4.28 7.28 -4.94
N PHE A 14 3.96 7.89 -3.79
CA PHE A 14 2.85 7.44 -2.95
C PHE A 14 1.53 7.43 -3.69
N ARG A 15 1.18 8.53 -4.38
CA ARG A 15 -0.06 8.59 -5.18
C ARG A 15 -0.10 7.52 -6.29
N SER A 16 1.04 7.25 -6.92
CA SER A 16 1.15 6.21 -7.94
C SER A 16 0.92 4.82 -7.34
N ALA A 17 1.53 4.53 -6.18
CA ALA A 17 1.33 3.27 -5.47
C ALA A 17 -0.13 3.07 -5.06
N LEU A 18 -0.77 4.12 -4.53
CA LEU A 18 -2.19 4.10 -4.17
C LEU A 18 -3.10 3.80 -5.37
N ASN A 19 -2.87 4.51 -6.49
CA ASN A 19 -3.61 4.28 -7.74
C ASN A 19 -3.36 2.88 -8.30
N TYR A 20 -2.14 2.37 -8.18
CA TYR A 20 -1.80 1.03 -8.65
C TYR A 20 -2.50 -0.05 -7.81
N ALA A 21 -2.40 0.04 -6.48
CA ALA A 21 -3.06 -0.89 -5.56
C ALA A 21 -4.59 -0.93 -5.77
N THR A 22 -5.22 0.25 -5.91
CA THR A 22 -6.67 0.36 -6.17
C THR A 22 -7.10 -0.18 -7.53
N THR A 23 -6.24 -0.07 -8.54
CA THR A 23 -6.50 -0.62 -9.88
C THR A 23 -6.35 -2.14 -9.89
N LEU A 24 -5.42 -2.67 -9.09
CA LEU A 24 -5.08 -4.08 -9.08
C LEU A 24 -6.07 -4.89 -8.22
N HIS A 25 -6.31 -4.44 -6.99
CA HIS A 25 -7.15 -5.12 -6.01
C HIS A 25 -8.61 -4.66 -6.10
N THR A 26 -9.31 -5.17 -7.12
CA THR A 26 -10.74 -4.87 -7.36
C THR A 26 -11.68 -5.94 -6.80
N GLU A 27 -11.12 -7.03 -6.29
CA GLU A 27 -11.80 -8.16 -5.68
C GLU A 27 -12.29 -7.89 -4.25
N SER A 28 -13.14 -8.78 -3.75
CA SER A 28 -13.47 -8.87 -2.33
C SER A 28 -12.54 -9.85 -1.61
N ARG A 29 -12.36 -9.67 -0.31
CA ARG A 29 -11.64 -10.64 0.54
C ARG A 29 -12.36 -11.98 0.49
N LYS A 30 -11.58 -13.06 0.48
CA LYS A 30 -12.07 -14.45 0.40
C LYS A 30 -13.22 -14.70 1.37
N ASP A 31 -14.31 -15.26 0.84
CA ASP A 31 -15.54 -15.61 1.57
C ASP A 31 -16.25 -14.43 2.26
N THR A 32 -16.05 -13.19 1.78
CA THR A 32 -16.73 -11.98 2.27
C THR A 32 -17.18 -11.07 1.12
N THR A 33 -17.94 -10.03 1.45
CA THR A 33 -18.27 -8.92 0.53
C THR A 33 -17.39 -7.68 0.77
N ILE A 34 -16.38 -7.79 1.62
CA ILE A 34 -15.52 -6.67 2.00
C ILE A 34 -14.48 -6.47 0.89
N PRO A 35 -14.34 -5.27 0.29
CA PRO A 35 -13.34 -4.99 -0.74
C PRO A 35 -11.91 -5.26 -0.23
N TYR A 36 -11.08 -5.95 -1.01
CA TYR A 36 -9.71 -6.28 -0.60
C TYR A 36 -8.87 -5.05 -0.31
N ILE A 37 -9.05 -3.98 -1.09
CA ILE A 37 -8.36 -2.69 -0.91
C ILE A 37 -8.50 -2.11 0.51
N SER A 38 -9.58 -2.42 1.23
CA SER A 38 -9.75 -2.01 2.63
C SER A 38 -8.68 -2.57 3.56
N HIS A 39 -8.18 -3.78 3.28
CA HIS A 39 -7.06 -4.37 4.00
C HIS A 39 -5.78 -3.56 3.79
N LEU A 40 -5.44 -3.27 2.53
CA LEU A 40 -4.23 -2.51 2.18
C LEU A 40 -4.24 -1.11 2.79
N TYR A 41 -5.39 -0.44 2.76
CA TYR A 41 -5.57 0.85 3.44
C TYR A 41 -5.37 0.76 4.96
N SER A 42 -5.90 -0.31 5.57
CA SER A 42 -5.77 -0.49 7.02
C SER A 42 -4.31 -0.73 7.44
N VAL A 43 -3.57 -1.54 6.68
CA VAL A 43 -2.13 -1.78 6.94
C VAL A 43 -1.33 -0.49 6.73
N ALA A 44 -1.58 0.25 5.64
CA ALA A 44 -0.89 1.51 5.38
C ALA A 44 -1.16 2.55 6.48
N ALA A 45 -2.39 2.65 6.98
CA ALA A 45 -2.73 3.51 8.10
C ALA A 45 -1.95 3.13 9.38
N LEU A 46 -1.87 1.84 9.72
CA LEU A 46 -1.09 1.38 10.87
C LEU A 46 0.40 1.75 10.76
N VAL A 47 0.98 1.67 9.57
CA VAL A 47 2.37 2.10 9.33
C VAL A 47 2.52 3.61 9.54
N MET A 48 1.60 4.42 9.02
CA MET A 48 1.61 5.88 9.24
C MET A 48 1.47 6.22 10.73
N GLU A 49 0.58 5.56 11.45
CA GLU A 49 0.35 5.74 12.89
C GLU A 49 1.53 5.27 13.76
N SER A 50 2.40 4.42 13.20
CA SER A 50 3.60 3.90 13.85
C SER A 50 4.88 4.68 13.48
N ASP A 51 4.73 5.94 13.04
CA ASP A 51 5.83 6.79 12.56
C ASP A 51 6.61 6.21 11.37
N GLY A 52 6.00 5.32 10.59
CA GLY A 52 6.60 4.71 9.40
C GLY A 52 6.85 5.72 8.28
N SER A 53 7.98 5.55 7.58
CA SER A 53 8.39 6.36 6.43
C SER A 53 7.44 6.20 5.25
N GLU A 54 7.45 7.18 4.33
CA GLU A 54 6.64 7.09 3.10
C GLU A 54 6.96 5.82 2.30
N GLU A 55 8.21 5.37 2.31
CA GLU A 55 8.62 4.11 1.67
C GLU A 55 7.98 2.88 2.32
N GLU A 56 7.92 2.84 3.65
CA GLU A 56 7.25 1.76 4.38
C GLU A 56 5.74 1.79 4.16
N VAL A 57 5.14 2.98 4.06
CA VAL A 57 3.73 3.15 3.72
C VAL A 57 3.42 2.68 2.29
N ILE A 58 4.29 3.01 1.34
CA ILE A 58 4.19 2.52 -0.04
C ILE A 58 4.32 0.99 -0.09
N ALA A 59 5.27 0.43 0.65
CA ALA A 59 5.44 -1.01 0.76
C ALA A 59 4.18 -1.67 1.32
N ALA A 60 3.58 -1.10 2.37
CA ALA A 60 2.32 -1.59 2.94
C ALA A 60 1.16 -1.59 1.93
N LEU A 61 1.05 -0.55 1.10
CA LEU A 61 0.03 -0.50 0.03
C LEU A 61 0.22 -1.55 -1.05
N LEU A 62 1.45 -2.01 -1.27
CA LEU A 62 1.82 -2.89 -2.39
C LEU A 62 2.16 -4.31 -1.98
N HIS A 63 2.11 -4.64 -0.67
CA HIS A 63 2.71 -5.87 -0.14
C HIS A 63 2.12 -7.15 -0.77
N ASP A 64 0.82 -7.17 -1.03
CA ASP A 64 0.12 -8.30 -1.64
C ASP A 64 0.11 -8.28 -3.17
N ALA A 65 0.53 -7.17 -3.80
CA ALA A 65 0.43 -7.01 -5.26
C ALA A 65 1.20 -8.09 -6.02
N VAL A 66 2.36 -8.50 -5.50
CA VAL A 66 3.19 -9.56 -6.12
C VAL A 66 2.56 -10.93 -5.92
N GLU A 67 2.10 -11.23 -4.70
CA GLU A 67 1.57 -12.54 -4.34
C GLU A 67 0.25 -12.85 -5.06
N ASP A 68 -0.67 -11.89 -5.05
CA ASP A 68 -2.03 -12.10 -5.52
C ASP A 68 -2.22 -11.76 -7.01
N HIS A 69 -1.35 -10.91 -7.56
CA HIS A 69 -1.60 -10.30 -8.87
C HIS A 69 -0.38 -10.26 -9.77
N GLY A 70 0.05 -11.42 -10.26
CA GLY A 70 0.96 -11.52 -11.43
C GLY A 70 2.44 -11.75 -11.12
N GLY A 71 2.80 -11.96 -9.84
CA GLY A 71 4.12 -12.46 -9.45
C GLY A 71 5.27 -11.58 -9.94
N VAL A 72 6.26 -12.20 -10.58
CA VAL A 72 7.48 -11.54 -11.08
C VAL A 72 7.15 -10.33 -11.97
N LYS A 73 6.11 -10.40 -12.82
CA LYS A 73 5.73 -9.28 -13.71
C LYS A 73 5.25 -8.06 -12.94
N THR A 74 4.67 -8.27 -11.77
CA THR A 74 4.20 -7.18 -10.90
C THR A 74 5.33 -6.65 -10.05
N LEU A 75 6.23 -7.54 -9.57
CA LEU A 75 7.45 -7.14 -8.90
C LEU A 75 8.31 -6.20 -9.77
N GLU A 76 8.42 -6.45 -11.07
CA GLU A 76 9.14 -5.58 -12.01
C GLU A 76 8.54 -4.18 -12.14
N LYS A 77 7.22 -4.04 -11.93
CA LYS A 77 6.51 -2.75 -12.07
C LYS A 77 6.58 -1.88 -10.82
N ILE A 78 6.76 -2.48 -9.64
CA ILE A 78 6.70 -1.79 -8.35
C ILE A 78 8.09 -1.56 -7.72
N ARG A 79 9.14 -2.10 -8.35
CA ARG A 79 10.53 -1.90 -7.94
C ARG A 79 11.00 -0.46 -8.09
#